data_AF-A0A162DK05-F1
#
_entry.id   AF-A0A162DK05-F1
#
_cell.length_a   1.000
_cell.length_b   1.000
_cell.length_c   1.000
_cell.angle_alpha   90.00
_cell.angle_beta   90.00
_cell.angle_gamma   90.00
#
_symmetry.space_group_name_H-M   'P 1'
#
loop_
_entity.id
_entity.type
_entity.pdbx_description
1 polymer ?
#
loop_
_entity_poly.entity_id
_entity_poly.type
_entity_poly.pdbx_seq_one_letter_code
_entity_poly.pdbx_strand_id
1 'polypeptide(L)'
;MKSFIFVATFLSLLVSSCNKEAANFPTRKTDESARRKNVHSKRRSPGSNHVHDLKEITNVSALINRLVSADKRWRPKVITIADGSKRYTYQKRLHEGTLTLEELKQRIKNPSKFQAEKTAIAQLIKKLRSLGIPIFIGETHSVQAVGTWNPSSNRIILRQVLVDNGTLDFHEALSHEAIHVAQSCASGSINNKPRPLGLPLKYSVSIDEKVAHPLYAINFKDNLQIEREAYSHSREPGKARKLLDHYCN
;
A
#
# COMPACT_ATOMS: atom_id res chain seq x y z
N MET A 1 10.90 43.19 21.37
CA MET A 1 11.18 42.26 20.26
C MET A 1 11.72 40.96 20.87
N LYS A 2 10.96 39.86 20.80
CA LYS A 2 11.40 38.55 21.34
C LYS A 2 11.71 37.64 20.15
N SER A 3 12.97 37.25 20.01
CA SER A 3 13.45 36.31 18.99
C SER A 3 12.84 34.93 19.19
N PHE A 4 12.25 34.37 18.13
CA PHE A 4 11.86 32.97 18.07
C PHE A 4 13.04 32.16 17.53
N ILE A 5 13.61 31.30 18.36
CA ILE A 5 14.61 30.32 17.94
C ILE A 5 13.87 29.16 17.28
N PHE A 6 14.05 29.02 15.97
CA PHE A 6 13.56 27.90 15.17
C PHE A 6 14.60 26.76 15.24
N VAL A 7 14.21 25.60 15.78
CA VAL A 7 14.99 24.36 15.66
C VAL A 7 14.13 23.35 14.90
N ALA A 8 14.41 23.22 13.60
CA ALA A 8 13.88 22.17 12.75
C ALA A 8 14.85 20.99 12.77
N THR A 9 14.62 20.02 13.64
CA THR A 9 15.33 18.74 13.63
C THR A 9 14.64 17.78 12.66
N PHE A 10 15.32 17.50 11.55
CA PHE A 10 15.01 16.39 10.65
C PHE A 10 15.23 15.07 11.39
N LEU A 11 14.15 14.32 11.58
CA LEU A 11 14.20 12.94 12.03
C LEU A 11 13.57 12.07 10.93
N SER A 12 14.42 11.62 10.01
CA SER A 12 14.08 10.52 9.11
C SER A 12 14.05 9.25 9.96
N LEU A 13 12.85 8.78 10.31
CA LEU A 13 12.66 7.50 10.98
C LEU A 13 12.39 6.42 9.93
N LEU A 14 13.50 5.86 9.44
CA LEU A 14 13.66 4.46 9.13
C LEU A 14 14.31 3.80 10.35
N VAL A 15 13.55 3.13 11.22
CA VAL A 15 13.99 2.02 12.09
C VAL A 15 12.71 1.38 12.70
N SER A 16 12.62 0.10 13.04
CA SER A 16 13.65 -0.82 13.52
C SER A 16 13.19 -2.27 13.35
N SER A 17 13.98 -3.17 12.76
CA SER A 17 14.94 -3.98 13.53
C SER A 17 15.84 -3.18 14.46
N CYS A 18 15.91 -3.62 15.72
CA CYS A 18 16.75 -3.08 16.79
C CYS A 18 18.22 -2.91 16.36
N ASN A 19 18.81 -1.76 16.68
CA ASN A 19 19.91 -1.68 17.64
C ASN A 19 20.19 -0.22 18.00
N LYS A 20 20.37 0.02 19.30
CA LYS A 20 20.96 1.25 19.84
C LYS A 20 22.44 1.22 19.52
N GLU A 21 23.06 2.35 19.16
CA GLU A 21 24.44 2.63 19.57
C GLU A 21 24.85 4.10 19.34
N ALA A 22 25.61 4.59 20.32
CA ALA A 22 26.32 5.86 20.31
C ALA A 22 27.72 5.67 19.71
N ALA A 23 28.32 6.73 19.19
CA ALA A 23 29.60 6.70 18.50
C ALA A 23 30.82 6.56 19.44
N ASN A 24 31.79 5.72 19.04
CA ASN A 24 33.24 5.95 19.11
C ASN A 24 34.03 4.80 18.42
N PHE A 25 35.04 5.14 17.59
CA PHE A 25 36.08 4.25 17.03
C PHE A 25 37.30 4.21 17.99
N PRO A 26 38.24 3.21 17.99
CA PRO A 26 38.90 2.64 16.79
C PRO A 26 39.47 1.17 16.82
N THR A 27 39.84 0.71 15.61
CA THR A 27 41.02 -0.12 15.18
C THR A 27 41.20 -1.65 15.41
N ARG A 28 41.31 -2.35 14.25
CA ARG A 28 42.37 -3.29 13.76
C ARG A 28 42.30 -4.83 13.99
N LYS A 29 42.55 -5.52 12.85
CA LYS A 29 43.30 -6.79 12.56
C LYS A 29 42.57 -8.15 12.45
N THR A 30 42.44 -8.59 11.18
CA THR A 30 42.93 -9.83 10.49
C THR A 30 42.74 -11.25 11.05
N ASP A 31 42.65 -12.16 10.07
CA ASP A 31 42.84 -13.63 10.00
C ASP A 31 41.62 -14.52 10.26
N GLU A 32 41.09 -15.26 9.28
CA GLU A 32 41.63 -16.34 8.43
C GLU A 32 41.55 -17.74 9.11
N SER A 33 40.93 -18.66 8.37
CA SER A 33 40.98 -20.13 8.52
C SER A 33 40.17 -20.80 9.64
N ALA A 34 39.12 -21.53 9.25
CA ALA A 34 39.07 -22.97 9.52
C ALA A 34 38.02 -23.68 8.67
N ARG A 35 38.40 -24.88 8.23
CA ARG A 35 37.90 -25.64 7.09
C ARG A 35 37.31 -26.97 7.60
N ARG A 36 36.15 -27.35 7.03
CA ARG A 36 35.60 -28.73 6.86
C ARG A 36 35.26 -29.56 8.11
N LYS A 37 34.04 -30.12 8.11
CA LYS A 37 33.79 -31.58 7.92
C LYS A 37 32.29 -31.88 7.70
N ASN A 38 32.03 -32.65 6.65
CA ASN A 38 30.76 -33.31 6.31
C ASN A 38 30.39 -34.37 7.35
N VAL A 39 29.12 -34.47 7.75
CA VAL A 39 28.44 -35.75 8.02
C VAL A 39 26.97 -35.65 7.60
N HIS A 40 26.56 -36.58 6.74
CA HIS A 40 25.19 -36.89 6.36
C HIS A 40 24.31 -37.14 7.60
N SER A 41 23.30 -36.31 7.81
CA SER A 41 22.16 -36.60 8.66
C SER A 41 20.91 -36.19 7.90
N LYS A 42 20.21 -37.18 7.34
CA LYS A 42 18.80 -37.09 6.91
C LYS A 42 17.97 -36.60 8.11
N ARG A 43 17.77 -35.28 8.20
CA ARG A 43 16.65 -34.70 8.94
C ARG A 43 15.65 -34.20 7.92
N ARG A 44 14.50 -34.86 7.90
CA ARG A 44 13.27 -34.45 7.22
C ARG A 44 13.11 -32.94 7.41
N SER A 45 13.20 -32.18 6.31
CA SER A 45 12.71 -30.81 6.28
C SER A 45 11.27 -30.82 6.78
N PRO A 46 10.90 -30.07 7.83
CA PRO A 46 9.50 -29.84 8.13
C PRO A 46 8.90 -29.20 6.88
N GLY A 47 7.90 -29.86 6.31
CA GLY A 47 7.11 -29.29 5.22
C GLY A 47 6.69 -27.89 5.65
N SER A 48 7.10 -26.91 4.85
CA SER A 48 6.61 -25.54 4.88
C SER A 48 5.11 -25.56 4.54
N ASN A 49 4.29 -25.96 5.50
CA ASN A 49 2.85 -25.75 5.50
C ASN A 49 2.57 -24.29 5.93
N HIS A 50 3.07 -23.32 5.17
CA HIS A 50 2.48 -21.98 5.17
C HIS A 50 1.33 -21.99 4.17
N VAL A 51 0.25 -22.68 4.53
CA VAL A 51 -1.07 -22.34 3.98
C VAL A 51 -1.38 -20.97 4.56
N HIS A 52 -0.96 -19.92 3.86
CA HIS A 52 -1.26 -18.54 4.24
C HIS A 52 -2.79 -18.37 4.28
N ASP A 53 -3.30 -17.91 5.42
CA ASP A 53 -4.72 -17.63 5.68
C ASP A 53 -5.24 -16.53 4.73
N LEU A 54 -5.55 -16.92 3.49
CA LEU A 54 -6.28 -16.06 2.57
C LEU A 54 -7.74 -15.99 3.03
N LYS A 55 -8.16 -14.81 3.49
CA LYS A 55 -9.54 -14.56 3.90
C LYS A 55 -10.29 -13.83 2.79
N GLU A 56 -11.27 -14.50 2.17
CA GLU A 56 -12.13 -13.84 1.18
C GLU A 56 -12.95 -12.72 1.82
N ILE A 57 -13.08 -11.60 1.11
CA ILE A 57 -13.96 -10.49 1.46
C ILE A 57 -15.39 -10.83 1.07
N THR A 58 -16.12 -11.47 1.97
CA THR A 58 -17.54 -11.81 1.76
C THR A 58 -18.49 -10.77 2.33
N ASN A 59 -18.13 -10.13 3.46
CA ASN A 59 -18.94 -9.13 4.15
C ASN A 59 -18.35 -7.71 3.97
N VAL A 60 -18.89 -6.98 2.99
CA VAL A 60 -18.44 -5.61 2.64
C VAL A 60 -18.67 -4.63 3.78
N SER A 61 -19.81 -4.70 4.48
CA SER A 61 -20.11 -3.79 5.58
C SER A 61 -19.11 -3.95 6.74
N ALA A 62 -18.75 -5.20 7.08
CA ALA A 62 -17.74 -5.47 8.09
C ALA A 62 -16.35 -4.95 7.69
N LEU A 63 -15.96 -5.10 6.41
CA LEU A 63 -14.73 -4.50 5.89
C LEU A 63 -14.75 -2.98 6.05
N ILE A 64 -15.81 -2.30 5.58
CA ILE A 64 -15.92 -0.84 5.66
C ILE A 64 -15.83 -0.36 7.12
N ASN A 65 -16.44 -1.06 8.08
CA ASN A 65 -16.35 -0.71 9.50
C ASN A 65 -14.91 -0.84 10.05
N ARG A 66 -14.14 -1.84 9.59
CA ARG A 66 -12.72 -1.98 9.93
C ARG A 66 -11.90 -0.83 9.35
N LEU A 67 -12.12 -0.47 8.09
CA LEU A 67 -11.43 0.66 7.44
C LEU A 67 -11.72 1.99 8.16
N VAL A 68 -12.98 2.26 8.52
CA VAL A 68 -13.38 3.46 9.27
C VAL A 68 -12.75 3.49 10.66
N SER A 69 -12.60 2.33 11.30
CA SER A 69 -11.90 2.24 12.59
C SER A 69 -10.42 2.53 12.45
N ALA A 70 -9.77 1.98 11.41
CA ALA A 70 -8.38 2.25 11.09
C ALA A 70 -8.14 3.73 10.72
N ASP A 71 -9.06 4.39 10.02
CA ASP A 71 -8.94 5.82 9.66
C ASP A 71 -8.73 6.74 10.87
N LYS A 72 -9.20 6.35 12.07
CA LYS A 72 -9.03 7.14 13.30
C LYS A 72 -7.56 7.34 13.66
N ARG A 73 -6.66 6.42 13.30
CA ARG A 73 -5.21 6.53 13.60
C ARG A 73 -4.54 7.71 12.88
N TRP A 74 -5.11 8.12 11.74
CA TRP A 74 -4.60 9.18 10.89
C TRP A 74 -5.12 10.57 11.27
N ARG A 75 -5.97 10.66 12.30
CA ARG A 75 -6.48 11.94 12.78
C ARG A 75 -5.40 12.67 13.57
N PRO A 76 -5.13 13.96 13.28
CA PRO A 76 -4.25 14.76 14.11
C PRO A 76 -4.75 14.82 15.55
N LYS A 77 -3.83 14.93 16.49
CA LYS A 77 -4.10 15.01 17.92
C LYS A 77 -3.58 16.32 18.49
N VAL A 78 -4.28 16.84 19.49
CA VAL A 78 -3.86 18.00 20.27
C VAL A 78 -3.55 17.53 21.68
N ILE A 79 -2.37 17.87 22.18
CA ILE A 79 -1.90 17.55 23.52
C ILE A 79 -1.62 18.86 24.22
N THR A 80 -2.21 19.06 25.40
CA THR A 80 -1.87 20.18 26.28
C THR A 80 -0.60 19.83 27.04
N ILE A 81 0.41 20.68 26.99
CA ILE A 81 1.68 20.50 27.70
C ILE A 81 1.57 21.16 29.10
N ALA A 82 2.48 20.84 30.02
CA ALA A 82 2.50 21.31 31.40
C ALA A 82 2.45 22.84 31.58
N ASP A 83 2.91 23.61 30.60
CA ASP A 83 2.85 25.08 30.58
C ASP A 83 1.51 25.65 30.07
N GLY A 84 0.52 24.78 29.79
CA GLY A 84 -0.76 25.15 29.21
C GLY A 84 -0.75 25.33 27.69
N SER A 85 0.42 25.21 27.03
CA SER A 85 0.52 25.32 25.57
C SER A 85 -0.04 24.07 24.86
N LYS A 86 -0.42 24.23 23.58
CA LYS A 86 -0.96 23.14 22.75
C LYS A 86 0.09 22.62 21.77
N ARG A 87 0.36 21.32 21.79
CA ARG A 87 1.17 20.60 20.79
C ARG A 87 0.26 19.80 19.86
N TYR A 88 0.48 19.95 18.56
CA TYR A 88 -0.24 19.22 17.53
C TYR A 88 0.65 18.09 16.99
N THR A 89 0.13 16.88 16.92
CA THR A 89 0.84 15.71 16.37
C THR A 89 -0.02 15.03 15.32
N TYR A 90 0.61 14.52 14.25
CA TYR A 90 -0.09 13.80 13.20
C TYR A 90 0.80 12.75 12.55
N GLN A 91 0.18 11.77 11.90
CA GLN A 91 0.86 10.84 11.01
C GLN A 91 0.67 11.31 9.58
N LYS A 92 1.77 11.36 8.82
CA LYS A 92 1.77 11.75 7.41
C LYS A 92 1.63 10.50 6.55
N ARG A 93 0.67 10.48 5.62
CA ARG A 93 0.64 9.44 4.58
C ARG A 93 1.75 9.69 3.57
N LEU A 94 2.22 8.64 2.88
CA LEU A 94 3.28 8.72 1.87
C LEU A 94 3.02 9.80 0.79
N HIS A 95 1.75 10.13 0.55
CA HIS A 95 1.31 11.00 -0.54
C HIS A 95 0.83 12.38 -0.09
N GLU A 96 0.85 12.65 1.21
CA GLU A 96 0.46 13.94 1.74
C GLU A 96 1.64 14.90 1.74
N GLY A 97 1.38 16.19 1.50
CA GLY A 97 2.33 17.25 1.82
C GLY A 97 2.50 17.39 3.33
N THR A 98 3.48 18.17 3.76
CA THR A 98 3.56 18.60 5.16
C THR A 98 2.38 19.53 5.44
N LEU A 99 1.62 19.23 6.50
CA LEU A 99 0.46 20.04 6.88
C LEU A 99 0.90 21.25 7.71
N THR A 100 0.32 22.40 7.38
CA THR A 100 0.37 23.61 8.18
C THR A 100 -0.46 23.45 9.46
N LEU A 101 -0.21 24.32 10.45
CA LEU A 101 -0.98 24.32 11.69
C LEU A 101 -2.48 24.54 11.45
N GLU A 102 -2.84 25.41 10.51
CA GLU A 102 -4.25 25.67 10.20
C GLU A 102 -4.91 24.47 9.53
N GLU A 103 -4.23 23.77 8.63
CA GLU A 103 -4.74 22.51 8.05
C GLU A 103 -4.93 21.43 9.11
N LEU A 104 -4.02 21.33 10.09
CA LEU A 104 -4.17 20.40 11.22
C LEU A 104 -5.41 20.72 12.05
N LYS A 105 -5.61 21.99 12.42
CA LYS A 105 -6.81 22.44 13.15
C LYS A 105 -8.09 22.15 12.38
N GLN A 106 -8.09 22.41 11.07
CA GLN A 106 -9.25 22.13 10.21
C GLN A 106 -9.54 20.63 10.15
N ARG A 107 -8.54 19.77 9.99
CA ARG A 107 -8.72 18.31 9.99
C ARG A 107 -9.21 17.76 11.32
N ILE A 108 -8.83 18.39 12.44
CA ILE A 108 -9.36 18.03 13.77
C ILE A 108 -10.84 18.39 13.87
N LYS A 109 -11.21 19.60 13.44
CA LYS A 109 -12.59 20.08 13.47
C LYS A 109 -13.49 19.29 12.53
N ASN A 110 -13.01 19.01 11.33
CA ASN A 110 -13.74 18.40 10.23
C ASN A 110 -12.96 17.19 9.67
N PRO A 111 -12.93 16.05 10.37
CA PRO A 111 -12.21 14.88 9.90
C PRO A 111 -12.84 14.32 8.62
N SER A 112 -12.00 13.92 7.65
CA SER A 112 -12.47 13.27 6.43
C SER A 112 -13.27 12.01 6.76
N LYS A 113 -14.41 11.86 6.07
CA LYS A 113 -15.29 10.70 6.19
C LYS A 113 -15.09 9.68 5.07
N PHE A 114 -14.29 10.01 4.06
CA PHE A 114 -13.97 9.17 2.89
C PHE A 114 -15.19 8.51 2.23
N GLN A 115 -16.29 9.27 2.07
CA GLN A 115 -17.56 8.69 1.59
C GLN A 115 -17.48 8.23 0.14
N ALA A 116 -16.75 8.96 -0.71
CA ALA A 116 -16.58 8.61 -2.11
C ALA A 116 -15.80 7.30 -2.25
N GLU A 117 -14.70 7.15 -1.50
CA GLU A 117 -13.84 5.97 -1.49
C GLU A 117 -14.58 4.74 -0.93
N LYS A 118 -15.32 4.87 0.17
CA LYS A 118 -16.12 3.75 0.72
C LYS A 118 -17.19 3.27 -0.26
N THR A 119 -17.84 4.21 -0.95
CA THR A 119 -18.84 3.89 -1.98
C THR A 119 -18.17 3.17 -3.15
N ALA A 120 -17.02 3.69 -3.62
CA ALA A 120 -16.26 3.09 -4.70
C ALA A 120 -15.74 1.68 -4.34
N ILE A 121 -15.25 1.46 -3.11
CA ILE A 121 -14.85 0.13 -2.62
C ILE A 121 -16.02 -0.85 -2.71
N ALA A 122 -17.18 -0.47 -2.17
CA ALA A 122 -18.36 -1.34 -2.16
C ALA A 122 -18.83 -1.69 -3.59
N GLN A 123 -18.83 -0.70 -4.49
CA GLN A 123 -19.20 -0.89 -5.89
C GLN A 123 -18.18 -1.75 -6.65
N LEU A 124 -16.88 -1.56 -6.41
CA LEU A 124 -15.81 -2.37 -7.01
C LEU A 124 -15.90 -3.82 -6.57
N ILE A 125 -16.02 -4.08 -5.26
CA ILE A 125 -16.18 -5.45 -4.76
C ILE A 125 -17.40 -6.13 -5.39
N LYS A 126 -18.53 -5.41 -5.47
CA LYS A 126 -19.75 -5.94 -6.12
C LYS A 126 -19.51 -6.29 -7.59
N LYS A 127 -18.89 -5.39 -8.37
CA LYS A 127 -18.61 -5.65 -9.79
C LYS A 127 -17.63 -6.80 -9.97
N LEU A 128 -16.51 -6.81 -9.27
CA LEU A 128 -15.49 -7.85 -9.38
C LEU A 128 -16.08 -9.23 -9.07
N ARG A 129 -16.90 -9.33 -8.01
CA ARG A 129 -17.62 -10.58 -7.71
C ARG A 129 -18.61 -10.98 -8.82
N SER A 130 -19.30 -10.04 -9.44
CA SER A 130 -20.17 -10.35 -10.60
C SER A 130 -19.39 -10.84 -11.84
N LEU A 131 -18.10 -10.50 -11.94
CA LEU A 131 -17.17 -11.04 -12.94
C LEU A 131 -16.51 -12.36 -12.51
N GLY A 132 -16.94 -12.94 -11.38
CA GLY A 132 -16.35 -14.16 -10.83
C GLY A 132 -14.96 -13.97 -10.20
N ILE A 133 -14.57 -12.73 -9.88
CA ILE A 133 -13.28 -12.40 -9.25
C ILE A 133 -13.45 -12.27 -7.74
N PRO A 134 -13.09 -13.29 -6.94
CA PRO A 134 -12.97 -13.16 -5.50
C PRO A 134 -11.78 -12.26 -5.12
N ILE A 135 -11.94 -11.58 -3.98
CA ILE A 135 -10.92 -10.70 -3.40
C ILE A 135 -10.56 -11.26 -2.04
N PHE A 136 -9.27 -11.47 -1.80
CA PHE A 136 -8.73 -12.03 -0.57
C PHE A 136 -7.89 -11.01 0.20
N ILE A 137 -7.93 -11.10 1.53
CA ILE A 137 -6.96 -10.46 2.41
C ILE A 137 -5.97 -11.53 2.91
N GLY A 138 -4.68 -11.29 2.75
CA GLY A 138 -3.62 -12.17 3.24
C GLY A 138 -2.25 -11.78 2.72
N GLU A 139 -1.25 -12.62 2.93
CA GLU A 139 0.08 -12.37 2.37
C GLU A 139 0.11 -12.63 0.86
N THR A 140 0.82 -11.77 0.15
CA THR A 140 1.12 -11.91 -1.28
C THR A 140 2.35 -12.79 -1.47
N HIS A 141 2.42 -13.57 -2.55
CA HIS A 141 3.60 -14.39 -2.86
C HIS A 141 4.88 -13.55 -3.04
N SER A 142 4.72 -12.29 -3.47
CA SER A 142 5.78 -11.30 -3.46
C SER A 142 5.67 -10.47 -2.19
N VAL A 143 6.66 -10.59 -1.29
CA VAL A 143 6.78 -9.81 -0.03
C VAL A 143 6.69 -8.29 -0.28
N GLN A 144 6.96 -7.87 -1.51
CA GLN A 144 7.09 -6.48 -1.91
C GLN A 144 5.81 -5.86 -2.49
N ALA A 145 4.84 -6.66 -2.95
CA ALA A 145 3.57 -6.14 -3.48
C ALA A 145 2.53 -5.99 -2.36
N VAL A 146 1.79 -4.88 -2.31
CA VAL A 146 0.69 -4.70 -1.33
C VAL A 146 -0.66 -5.22 -1.85
N GLY A 147 -0.78 -5.37 -3.16
CA GLY A 147 -1.90 -5.99 -3.85
C GLY A 147 -1.38 -6.77 -5.07
N THR A 148 -2.14 -7.77 -5.50
CA THR A 148 -1.85 -8.50 -6.74
C THR A 148 -3.14 -8.96 -7.41
N TRP A 149 -3.29 -8.63 -8.68
CA TRP A 149 -4.17 -9.29 -9.63
C TRP A 149 -3.46 -10.48 -10.28
N ASN A 150 -4.09 -11.67 -10.24
CA ASN A 150 -3.60 -12.85 -10.93
C ASN A 150 -4.62 -13.33 -11.99
N PRO A 151 -4.38 -13.04 -13.29
CA PRO A 151 -5.27 -13.47 -14.36
C PRO A 151 -5.44 -15.00 -14.46
N SER A 152 -4.39 -15.79 -14.18
CA SER A 152 -4.45 -17.26 -14.35
C SER A 152 -5.31 -17.95 -13.30
N SER A 153 -5.52 -17.31 -12.16
CA SER A 153 -6.33 -17.84 -11.06
C SER A 153 -7.52 -16.97 -10.70
N ASN A 154 -7.85 -16.00 -11.57
CA ASN A 154 -8.99 -15.08 -11.52
C ASN A 154 -9.24 -14.48 -10.14
N ARG A 155 -8.19 -14.04 -9.43
CA ARG A 155 -8.32 -13.52 -8.05
C ARG A 155 -7.47 -12.30 -7.79
N ILE A 156 -7.95 -11.47 -6.88
CA ILE A 156 -7.19 -10.37 -6.29
C ILE A 156 -6.80 -10.74 -4.86
N ILE A 157 -5.54 -10.50 -4.50
CA ILE A 157 -5.05 -10.63 -3.12
C ILE A 157 -4.55 -9.26 -2.67
N LEU A 158 -4.99 -8.80 -1.50
CA LEU A 158 -4.57 -7.55 -0.86
C LEU A 158 -3.96 -7.85 0.51
N ARG A 159 -2.87 -7.17 0.86
CA ARG A 159 -2.23 -7.36 2.17
C ARG A 159 -3.05 -6.78 3.31
N GLN A 160 -2.99 -7.42 4.48
CA GLN A 160 -3.68 -6.99 5.69
C GLN A 160 -3.32 -5.55 6.10
N VAL A 161 -2.10 -5.10 5.81
CA VAL A 161 -1.65 -3.71 6.06
C VAL A 161 -2.55 -2.66 5.40
N LEU A 162 -3.17 -2.96 4.26
CA LEU A 162 -4.09 -2.03 3.59
C LEU A 162 -5.37 -1.81 4.39
N VAL A 163 -5.86 -2.85 5.06
CA VAL A 163 -7.00 -2.72 5.98
C VAL A 163 -6.61 -1.91 7.21
N ASP A 164 -5.40 -2.11 7.72
CA ASP A 164 -4.88 -1.43 8.92
C ASP A 164 -4.51 0.05 8.67
N ASN A 165 -4.28 0.40 7.41
CA ASN A 165 -4.04 1.77 6.94
C ASN A 165 -5.33 2.53 6.60
N GLY A 166 -6.47 1.86 6.57
CA GLY A 166 -7.79 2.47 6.43
C GLY A 166 -8.22 2.73 4.99
N THR A 167 -9.25 3.56 4.85
CA THR A 167 -10.08 3.64 3.64
C THR A 167 -9.30 4.08 2.40
N LEU A 168 -8.46 5.12 2.52
CA LEU A 168 -7.79 5.70 1.36
C LEU A 168 -6.80 4.72 0.71
N ASP A 169 -5.94 4.11 1.52
CA ASP A 169 -4.91 3.17 1.05
C ASP A 169 -5.57 1.89 0.50
N PHE A 170 -6.63 1.41 1.16
CA PHE A 170 -7.39 0.26 0.68
C PHE A 170 -8.07 0.54 -0.67
N HIS A 171 -8.71 1.71 -0.81
CA HIS A 171 -9.36 2.11 -2.05
C HIS A 171 -8.36 2.22 -3.20
N GLU A 172 -7.20 2.85 -2.97
CA GLU A 172 -6.17 3.01 -3.98
C GLU A 172 -5.65 1.65 -4.46
N ALA A 173 -5.30 0.75 -3.54
CA ALA A 173 -4.83 -0.58 -3.90
C ALA A 173 -5.89 -1.40 -4.63
N LEU A 174 -7.13 -1.47 -4.12
CA LEU A 174 -8.21 -2.20 -4.78
C LEU A 174 -8.49 -1.64 -6.19
N SER A 175 -8.50 -0.31 -6.34
CA SER A 175 -8.73 0.34 -7.63
C SER A 175 -7.61 0.06 -8.61
N HIS A 176 -6.35 0.04 -8.15
CA HIS A 176 -5.19 -0.32 -8.96
C HIS A 176 -5.33 -1.75 -9.51
N GLU A 177 -5.59 -2.74 -8.65
CA GLU A 177 -5.80 -4.13 -9.11
C GLU A 177 -7.03 -4.27 -10.03
N ALA A 178 -8.10 -3.52 -9.76
CA ALA A 178 -9.29 -3.50 -10.61
C ALA A 178 -9.01 -2.88 -12.00
N ILE A 179 -8.09 -1.93 -12.11
CA ILE A 179 -7.63 -1.42 -13.40
C ILE A 179 -6.85 -2.49 -14.15
N HIS A 180 -6.02 -3.30 -13.48
CA HIS A 180 -5.35 -4.44 -14.10
C HIS A 180 -6.33 -5.51 -14.62
N VAL A 181 -7.44 -5.72 -13.93
CA VAL A 181 -8.54 -6.55 -14.45
C VAL A 181 -9.10 -5.97 -15.75
N ALA A 182 -9.41 -4.66 -15.79
CA ALA A 182 -9.89 -4.00 -17.01
C ALA A 182 -8.87 -4.08 -18.16
N GLN A 183 -7.58 -3.90 -17.85
CA GLN A 183 -6.46 -4.07 -18.78
C GLN A 183 -6.36 -5.51 -19.30
N SER A 184 -6.69 -6.51 -18.49
CA SER A 184 -6.73 -7.92 -18.91
C SER A 184 -7.88 -8.14 -19.88
N CYS A 185 -9.10 -7.69 -19.53
CA CYS A 185 -10.26 -7.77 -20.42
C CYS A 185 -10.03 -7.08 -21.77
N ALA A 186 -9.37 -5.92 -21.76
CA ALA A 186 -8.99 -5.21 -22.98
C ALA A 186 -8.04 -6.02 -23.88
N SER A 187 -7.24 -6.93 -23.31
CA SER A 187 -6.42 -7.91 -24.06
C SER A 187 -7.24 -9.05 -24.67
N GLY A 188 -8.57 -9.01 -24.62
CA GLY A 188 -9.48 -9.97 -25.25
C GLY A 188 -10.07 -11.02 -24.32
N SER A 189 -9.61 -11.11 -23.06
CA SER A 189 -10.19 -11.99 -22.04
C SER A 189 -9.72 -11.58 -20.65
N ILE A 190 -10.58 -11.76 -19.64
CA ILE A 190 -10.24 -11.47 -18.24
C ILE A 190 -9.02 -12.25 -17.74
N ASN A 191 -8.73 -13.42 -18.33
CA ASN A 191 -7.59 -14.27 -17.96
C ASN A 191 -6.30 -13.93 -18.71
N ASN A 192 -6.33 -12.98 -19.65
CA ASN A 192 -5.16 -12.57 -20.42
C ASN A 192 -4.25 -11.67 -19.57
N LYS A 193 -2.99 -11.55 -19.98
CA LYS A 193 -2.09 -10.58 -19.35
C LYS A 193 -2.61 -9.16 -19.58
N PRO A 194 -2.51 -8.27 -18.57
CA PRO A 194 -2.85 -6.85 -18.74
C PRO A 194 -2.09 -6.23 -19.92
N ARG A 195 -2.75 -5.31 -20.63
CA ARG A 195 -2.11 -4.39 -21.59
C ARG A 195 -2.53 -2.95 -21.31
N PRO A 196 -1.76 -1.93 -21.74
CA PRO A 196 -2.19 -0.54 -21.59
C PRO A 196 -3.56 -0.27 -22.25
N LEU A 197 -4.40 0.50 -21.58
CA LEU A 197 -5.69 0.98 -22.11
C LEU A 197 -5.53 2.26 -22.93
N GLY A 198 -4.38 2.95 -22.80
CA GLY A 198 -4.13 4.24 -23.44
C GLY A 198 -4.66 5.43 -22.62
N LEU A 199 -4.76 5.30 -21.29
CA LEU A 199 -5.25 6.39 -20.45
C LEU A 199 -4.15 7.46 -20.24
N PRO A 200 -4.52 8.74 -20.02
CA PRO A 200 -3.56 9.80 -19.75
C PRO A 200 -2.71 9.51 -18.50
N LEU A 201 -1.39 9.48 -18.69
CA LEU A 201 -0.45 9.20 -17.60
C LEU A 201 -0.24 10.44 -16.72
N LYS A 202 -0.16 10.22 -15.41
CA LYS A 202 0.22 11.23 -14.42
C LYS A 202 1.65 10.97 -13.93
N TYR A 203 2.33 12.07 -13.65
CA TYR A 203 3.70 12.07 -13.14
C TYR A 203 3.73 12.84 -11.82
N SER A 204 4.25 12.19 -10.79
CA SER A 204 4.45 12.78 -9.46
C SER A 204 5.44 11.90 -8.71
N VAL A 205 6.18 12.48 -7.75
CA VAL A 205 7.11 11.72 -6.87
C VAL A 205 6.45 10.46 -6.33
N SER A 206 5.20 10.56 -5.88
CA SER A 206 4.47 9.42 -5.33
C SER A 206 4.13 8.30 -6.32
N ILE A 207 3.89 8.63 -7.59
CA ILE A 207 3.65 7.63 -8.63
C ILE A 207 4.98 7.04 -9.07
N ASP A 208 5.99 7.90 -9.24
CA ASP A 208 7.33 7.53 -9.68
C ASP A 208 7.98 6.56 -8.69
N GLU A 209 7.85 6.78 -7.38
CA GLU A 209 8.30 5.85 -6.34
C GLU A 209 7.61 4.48 -6.42
N LYS A 210 6.31 4.44 -6.73
CA LYS A 210 5.57 3.17 -6.86
C LYS A 210 5.94 2.40 -8.10
N VAL A 211 6.14 3.08 -9.23
CA VAL A 211 6.50 2.40 -10.48
C VAL A 211 7.99 2.11 -10.62
N ALA A 212 8.85 2.82 -9.86
CA ALA A 212 10.28 2.51 -9.75
C ALA A 212 10.56 1.27 -8.90
N HIS A 213 9.52 0.61 -8.39
CA HIS A 213 9.67 -0.57 -7.54
C HIS A 213 10.39 -1.71 -8.29
N PRO A 214 11.42 -2.36 -7.69
CA PRO A 214 12.26 -3.36 -8.35
C PRO A 214 11.53 -4.53 -9.03
N LEU A 215 10.33 -4.86 -8.56
CA LEU A 215 9.44 -5.85 -9.17
C LEU A 215 9.17 -5.59 -10.66
N TYR A 216 9.19 -4.33 -11.09
CA TYR A 216 8.88 -3.94 -12.47
C TYR A 216 10.12 -3.84 -13.37
N ALA A 217 11.32 -4.03 -12.83
CA ALA A 217 12.58 -3.84 -13.56
C ALA A 217 12.87 -4.93 -14.61
N ILE A 218 12.20 -6.09 -14.57
CA ILE A 218 12.59 -7.28 -15.34
C ILE A 218 11.99 -7.32 -16.76
N ASN A 219 10.99 -6.50 -17.11
CA ASN A 219 10.43 -6.41 -18.48
C ASN A 219 9.93 -4.97 -18.78
N PHE A 220 10.90 -4.08 -19.04
CA PHE A 220 10.87 -2.70 -18.56
C PHE A 220 9.84 -1.73 -19.16
N LYS A 221 9.44 -1.83 -20.44
CA LYS A 221 8.64 -0.77 -21.06
C LYS A 221 7.13 -0.98 -20.94
N ASP A 222 6.64 -2.14 -21.37
CA ASP A 222 5.20 -2.42 -21.38
C ASP A 222 4.65 -2.55 -19.96
N ASN A 223 5.38 -3.21 -19.06
CA ASN A 223 4.99 -3.31 -17.65
C ASN A 223 4.99 -1.94 -16.97
N LEU A 224 5.98 -1.08 -17.23
CA LEU A 224 6.02 0.25 -16.63
C LEU A 224 4.83 1.10 -17.06
N GLN A 225 4.42 1.03 -18.33
CA GLN A 225 3.24 1.75 -18.82
C GLN A 225 1.95 1.22 -18.19
N ILE A 226 1.78 -0.10 -18.12
CA ILE A 226 0.63 -0.78 -17.48
C ILE A 226 0.46 -0.29 -16.03
N GLU A 227 1.54 -0.34 -15.26
CA GLU A 227 1.57 0.02 -13.84
C GLU A 227 1.35 1.52 -13.63
N ARG A 228 2.03 2.36 -14.43
CA ARG A 228 1.86 3.81 -14.36
C ARG A 228 0.44 4.23 -14.71
N GLU A 229 -0.16 3.61 -15.71
CA GLU A 229 -1.55 3.86 -16.09
C GLU A 229 -2.50 3.54 -14.92
N ALA A 230 -2.31 2.38 -14.27
CA ALA A 230 -3.10 2.01 -13.10
C ALA A 230 -2.91 2.98 -11.93
N TYR A 231 -1.67 3.33 -11.58
CA TYR A 231 -1.40 4.31 -10.51
C TYR A 231 -1.87 5.74 -10.81
N SER A 232 -1.92 6.13 -12.09
CA SER A 232 -2.41 7.46 -12.49
C SER A 232 -3.90 7.67 -12.14
N HIS A 233 -4.65 6.57 -12.04
CA HIS A 233 -6.10 6.58 -11.92
C HIS A 233 -6.65 5.86 -10.69
N SER A 234 -5.81 5.14 -9.94
CA SER A 234 -6.23 4.35 -8.77
C SER A 234 -6.82 5.18 -7.63
N ARG A 235 -6.49 6.48 -7.53
CA ARG A 235 -7.07 7.36 -6.52
C ARG A 235 -8.40 8.01 -6.91
N GLU A 236 -8.82 7.93 -8.18
CA GLU A 236 -10.06 8.56 -8.63
C GLU A 236 -11.27 7.68 -8.29
N PRO A 237 -12.14 8.07 -7.34
CA PRO A 237 -13.26 7.22 -6.94
C PRO A 237 -14.19 6.92 -8.12
N GLY A 238 -14.46 5.64 -8.35
CA GLY A 238 -15.33 5.17 -9.44
C GLY A 238 -14.66 5.05 -10.82
N LYS A 239 -13.42 5.50 -11.00
CA LYS A 239 -12.71 5.38 -12.30
C LYS A 239 -12.48 3.91 -12.68
N ALA A 240 -11.95 3.11 -11.77
CA ALA A 240 -11.76 1.68 -11.99
C ALA A 240 -13.07 0.95 -12.33
N ARG A 241 -14.18 1.32 -11.66
CA ARG A 241 -15.50 0.74 -11.92
C ARG A 241 -15.98 0.99 -13.35
N LYS A 242 -15.79 2.22 -13.85
CA LYS A 242 -16.13 2.61 -15.23
C LYS A 242 -15.28 1.85 -16.25
N LEU A 243 -14.00 1.65 -15.97
CA LEU A 243 -13.12 0.88 -16.84
C LEU A 243 -13.56 -0.60 -16.91
N LEU A 244 -13.93 -1.19 -15.78
CA LEU A 244 -14.51 -2.55 -15.77
C LEU A 244 -15.81 -2.65 -16.56
N ASP A 245 -16.68 -1.65 -16.51
CA ASP A 245 -17.90 -1.63 -17.34
C ASP A 245 -17.62 -1.51 -18.83
N HIS A 246 -16.56 -0.81 -19.20
CA HIS A 246 -16.22 -0.61 -20.59
C HIS A 246 -15.54 -1.83 -21.21
N TYR A 247 -14.60 -2.45 -20.49
CA TYR A 247 -13.73 -3.49 -21.05
C TYR A 247 -14.16 -4.92 -20.72
N CYS A 248 -14.88 -5.17 -19.61
CA CYS A 248 -15.21 -6.51 -19.13
C CYS A 248 -16.71 -6.82 -19.30
N ASN A 249 -17.15 -6.93 -20.55
CA ASN A 249 -18.50 -7.37 -20.94
C ASN A 249 -18.58 -8.86 -21.18
#